data_AF-A0A1P8MZ50-F1
#
_entry.id   AF-A0A1P8MZ50-F1
#
_cell.length_a   1.000
_cell.length_b   1.000
_cell.length_c   1.000
_cell.angle_alpha   90.00
_cell.angle_beta   90.00
_cell.angle_gamma   90.00
#
_symmetry.space_group_name_H-M   'P 1'
#
loop_
_entity.id
_entity.type
_entity.pdbx_description
1 polymer ?
#
loop_
_entity_poly.entity_id
_entity_poly.type
_entity_poly.pdbx_seq_one_letter_code
_entity_poly.pdbx_strand_id
1 'polypeptide(L)'
;MKRSKTPIFFAKVIGFSFLVGALTTLLDGGLPVPFSQLGVAAVTGALIGAGCIVFEATFLSNRSIRWLRKVPIAGIVLMRAVAYTVIIVVSLVLPPWVLFGTARWLEPGFLFSFWLSISIAAAISTALELYQLLGKEASLAVFTGRYRRPRLENRIVMFADLTGSTALAERLGDLRFHELLGDVAYDLDEPIADMGGEIHRYVGDAVIATWPMTKPDQFEHALTCATAMIEMLETKSDAYIARYGQVMHIRIALHCGPIAAGEVGAWKKEIALLGDTMNSAARIEGAARDFGVDIILSDTFQARLPKDVQARLHRLPDYAAHGKHDVLRLWARGLDARCETNGL
;
A
#
# COMPACT_ATOMS: atom_id res chain seq x y z
N MET A 1 -4.02 5.16 -15.07
CA MET A 1 -5.11 6.01 -14.50
C MET A 1 -6.41 5.21 -14.37
N LYS A 2 -6.65 4.52 -13.24
CA LYS A 2 -7.94 3.88 -12.94
C LYS A 2 -8.24 3.99 -11.43
N ARG A 3 -8.82 5.13 -11.03
CA ARG A 3 -9.40 5.45 -9.71
C ARG A 3 -10.62 4.59 -9.33
N SER A 4 -10.71 3.32 -9.72
CA SER A 4 -12.01 2.61 -9.75
C SER A 4 -12.45 1.94 -8.45
N LYS A 5 -11.57 1.78 -7.44
CA LYS A 5 -11.93 1.07 -6.19
C LYS A 5 -12.20 1.99 -5.00
N THR A 6 -11.64 3.19 -5.00
CA THR A 6 -11.88 4.22 -3.99
C THR A 6 -13.36 4.63 -3.86
N PRO A 7 -14.11 4.90 -4.96
CA PRO A 7 -15.51 5.32 -4.85
C PRO A 7 -16.42 4.22 -4.30
N ILE A 8 -16.15 2.94 -4.61
CA ILE A 8 -16.94 1.81 -4.10
C ILE A 8 -16.70 1.62 -2.60
N PHE A 9 -15.46 1.78 -2.13
CA PHE A 9 -15.15 1.74 -0.70
C PHE A 9 -15.84 2.89 0.05
N PHE A 10 -15.76 4.12 -0.47
CA PHE A 10 -16.42 5.28 0.13
C PHE A 10 -17.95 5.12 0.20
N ALA A 11 -18.57 4.61 -0.85
CA ALA A 11 -20.01 4.32 -0.86
C ALA A 11 -20.39 3.30 0.24
N LYS A 12 -19.58 2.26 0.46
CA LYS A 12 -19.81 1.26 1.52
C LYS A 12 -19.68 1.85 2.92
N VAL A 13 -18.67 2.70 3.16
CA VAL A 13 -18.46 3.33 4.49
C VAL A 13 -19.56 4.36 4.78
N ILE A 14 -19.99 5.14 3.80
CA ILE A 14 -21.13 6.06 3.94
C ILE A 14 -22.41 5.28 4.24
N GLY A 15 -22.67 4.18 3.50
CA GLY A 15 -23.82 3.31 3.74
C GLY A 15 -23.79 2.64 5.13
N PHE A 16 -22.61 2.22 5.61
CA PHE A 16 -22.45 1.69 6.96
C PHE A 16 -22.70 2.77 8.03
N SER A 17 -22.20 3.98 7.83
CA SER A 17 -22.37 5.10 8.78
C SER A 17 -23.84 5.55 8.84
N PHE A 18 -24.57 5.47 7.73
CA PHE A 18 -26.02 5.67 7.66
C PHE A 18 -26.77 4.64 8.52
N LEU A 19 -26.42 3.36 8.38
CA LEU A 19 -27.00 2.25 9.17
C LEU A 19 -26.72 2.41 10.67
N VAL A 20 -25.48 2.76 11.04
CA VAL A 20 -25.09 3.00 12.43
C VAL A 20 -25.89 4.16 13.01
N GLY A 21 -26.02 5.29 12.30
CA GLY A 21 -26.82 6.42 12.76
C GLY A 21 -28.30 6.08 13.00
N ALA A 22 -28.90 5.27 12.12
CA ALA A 22 -30.27 4.78 12.31
C ALA A 22 -30.38 3.83 13.52
N LEU A 23 -29.39 2.96 13.74
CA LEU A 23 -29.36 2.00 14.84
C LEU A 23 -29.19 2.70 16.20
N THR A 24 -28.35 3.73 16.29
CA THR A 24 -28.15 4.47 17.55
C THR A 24 -29.42 5.14 18.03
N THR A 25 -30.24 5.67 17.12
CA THR A 25 -31.53 6.28 17.48
C THR A 25 -32.59 5.25 17.89
N LEU A 26 -32.52 4.03 17.35
CA LEU A 26 -33.35 2.92 17.81
C LEU A 26 -32.97 2.47 19.23
N LEU A 27 -31.68 2.49 19.57
CA LEU A 27 -31.17 2.12 20.89
C LEU A 27 -31.46 3.19 21.95
N ASP A 28 -31.37 4.48 21.61
CA ASP A 28 -31.62 5.59 22.54
C ASP A 28 -33.11 5.89 22.77
N GLY A 29 -33.95 5.77 21.73
CA GLY A 29 -35.32 6.28 21.76
C GLY A 29 -36.37 5.35 22.35
N GLY A 30 -36.13 4.03 22.35
CA GLY A 30 -37.19 3.04 22.55
C GLY A 30 -38.26 3.11 21.45
N LEU A 31 -38.94 1.99 21.15
CA LEU A 31 -40.01 2.00 20.16
C LEU A 31 -41.30 2.62 20.76
N PRO A 32 -42.04 3.48 20.04
CA PRO A 32 -41.87 3.88 18.63
C PRO A 32 -41.11 5.21 18.43
N VAL A 33 -40.15 5.22 17.49
CA VAL A 33 -39.37 6.42 17.12
C VAL A 33 -39.97 7.08 15.85
N PRO A 34 -40.17 8.41 15.81
CA PRO A 34 -40.70 9.09 14.63
C PRO A 34 -39.79 8.93 13.40
N PHE A 35 -40.37 8.74 12.22
CA PHE A 35 -39.61 8.57 10.96
C PHE A 35 -38.70 9.77 10.65
N SER A 36 -39.12 10.99 11.04
CA SER A 36 -38.29 12.20 10.92
C SER A 36 -37.01 12.12 11.73
N GLN A 37 -37.05 11.56 12.95
CA GLN A 37 -35.87 11.43 13.80
C GLN A 37 -34.89 10.38 13.26
N LEU A 38 -35.42 9.29 12.70
CA LEU A 38 -34.61 8.26 12.04
C LEU A 38 -33.88 8.82 10.81
N GLY A 39 -34.58 9.61 9.98
CA GLY A 39 -34.00 10.26 8.80
C GLY A 39 -32.86 11.22 9.17
N VAL A 40 -33.04 12.03 10.22
CA VAL A 40 -32.01 12.97 10.70
C VAL A 40 -30.78 12.25 11.20
N ALA A 41 -30.96 11.18 11.98
CA ALA A 41 -29.85 10.41 12.52
C ALA A 41 -29.07 9.71 11.40
N ALA A 42 -29.77 9.19 10.40
CA ALA A 42 -29.14 8.55 9.25
C ALA A 42 -28.36 9.56 8.38
N VAL A 43 -28.90 10.77 8.15
CA VAL A 43 -28.18 11.87 7.48
C VAL A 43 -26.97 12.32 8.30
N THR A 44 -27.12 12.43 9.62
CA THR A 44 -26.03 12.81 10.54
C THR A 44 -24.90 11.77 10.50
N GLY A 45 -25.22 10.48 10.55
CA GLY A 45 -24.25 9.40 10.42
C GLY A 45 -23.53 9.42 9.07
N ALA A 46 -24.26 9.67 7.97
CA ALA A 46 -23.67 9.81 6.64
C ALA A 46 -22.69 11.01 6.55
N LEU A 47 -23.03 12.15 7.16
CA LEU A 47 -22.16 13.33 7.21
C LEU A 47 -20.88 13.08 8.01
N ILE A 48 -20.98 12.42 9.17
CA ILE A 48 -19.82 12.02 9.97
C ILE A 48 -18.92 11.10 9.14
N GLY A 49 -19.50 10.05 8.54
CA GLY A 49 -18.76 9.09 7.71
C GLY A 49 -18.07 9.77 6.53
N ALA A 50 -18.80 10.60 5.78
CA ALA A 50 -18.25 11.33 4.63
C ALA A 50 -17.15 12.32 5.07
N GLY A 51 -17.35 13.07 6.15
CA GLY A 51 -16.38 14.04 6.67
C GLY A 51 -15.07 13.37 7.08
N CYS A 52 -15.13 12.28 7.86
CA CYS A 52 -13.95 11.54 8.28
C CYS A 52 -13.21 10.92 7.08
N ILE A 53 -13.95 10.37 6.11
CA ILE A 53 -13.38 9.84 4.87
C ILE A 53 -12.65 10.92 4.07
N VAL A 54 -13.28 12.08 3.87
CA VAL A 54 -12.69 13.17 3.09
C VAL A 54 -11.43 13.68 3.80
N PHE A 55 -11.47 13.81 5.12
CA PHE A 55 -10.30 14.19 5.91
C PHE A 55 -9.14 13.19 5.76
N GLU A 56 -9.40 11.89 5.92
CA GLU A 56 -8.38 10.85 5.72
C GLU A 56 -7.85 10.85 4.27
N ALA A 57 -8.73 10.97 3.27
CA ALA A 57 -8.33 10.95 1.86
C ALA A 57 -7.51 12.18 1.43
N THR A 58 -7.81 13.36 1.98
CA THR A 58 -7.21 14.64 1.55
C THR A 58 -6.04 15.10 2.40
N PHE A 59 -5.98 14.71 3.67
CA PHE A 59 -4.95 15.17 4.60
C PHE A 59 -3.91 14.09 4.86
N LEU A 60 -4.35 12.86 5.13
CA LEU A 60 -3.45 11.77 5.56
C LEU A 60 -3.02 10.88 4.40
N SER A 61 -3.93 10.57 3.48
CA SER A 61 -3.65 9.85 2.25
C SER A 61 -3.11 10.75 1.14
N ASN A 62 -3.12 12.07 1.32
CA ASN A 62 -2.54 12.97 0.34
C ASN A 62 -1.03 12.86 0.40
N ARG A 63 -0.55 11.97 -0.47
CA ARG A 63 0.84 11.57 -0.52
C ARG A 63 1.78 12.73 -0.90
N SER A 64 1.24 13.88 -1.32
CA SER A 64 2.04 15.09 -1.60
C SER A 64 2.51 15.82 -0.33
N ILE A 65 1.90 15.56 0.84
CA ILE A 65 2.18 16.30 2.08
C ILE A 65 3.41 15.72 2.80
N ARG A 66 4.59 15.96 2.24
CA ARG A 66 5.87 15.42 2.77
C ARG A 66 6.17 15.84 4.21
N TRP A 67 5.70 17.01 4.65
CA TRP A 67 5.94 17.49 6.03
C TRP A 67 5.23 16.63 7.08
N LEU A 68 4.13 15.96 6.72
CA LEU A 68 3.40 15.08 7.63
C LEU A 68 4.27 13.90 8.11
N ARG A 69 5.26 13.48 7.30
CA ARG A 69 6.24 12.43 7.68
C ARG A 69 7.16 12.83 8.82
N LYS A 70 7.35 14.14 9.05
CA LYS A 70 8.20 14.67 10.14
C LYS A 70 7.44 14.84 11.45
N VAL A 71 6.11 14.75 11.41
CA VAL A 71 5.28 14.87 12.60
C VAL A 71 5.37 13.55 13.38
N PRO A 72 5.65 13.58 14.70
CA PRO A 72 5.64 12.37 15.51
C PRO A 72 4.26 11.71 15.47
N ILE A 73 4.21 10.38 15.66
CA ILE A 73 2.95 9.60 15.66
C ILE A 73 1.91 10.24 16.59
N ALA A 74 2.33 10.69 17.79
CA ALA A 74 1.45 11.39 18.74
C ALA A 74 0.82 12.67 18.16
N GLY A 75 1.55 13.42 17.33
CA GLY A 75 1.04 14.60 16.64
C GLY A 75 0.01 14.24 15.57
N ILE A 76 0.23 13.16 14.83
CA ILE A 76 -0.74 12.64 13.83
C ILE A 76 -2.03 12.19 14.53
N VAL A 77 -1.90 11.43 15.63
CA VAL A 77 -3.03 10.98 16.45
C VAL A 77 -3.80 12.17 17.03
N LEU A 78 -3.11 13.20 17.54
CA LEU A 78 -3.75 14.41 18.05
C LEU A 78 -4.50 15.17 16.95
N MET A 79 -3.89 15.35 15.77
CA MET A 79 -4.54 15.99 14.63
C MET A 79 -5.80 15.23 14.21
N ARG A 80 -5.75 13.89 14.18
CA ARG A 80 -6.92 13.04 13.92
C ARG A 80 -8.01 13.24 14.98
N ALA A 81 -7.65 13.20 16.26
CA ALA A 81 -8.60 13.37 17.36
C ALA A 81 -9.30 14.74 17.29
N VAL A 82 -8.55 15.82 17.03
CA VAL A 82 -9.11 17.17 16.88
C VAL A 82 -10.02 17.25 15.66
N ALA A 83 -9.57 16.78 14.49
CA ALA A 83 -10.35 16.84 13.26
C ALA A 83 -11.64 16.02 13.36
N TYR A 84 -11.58 14.79 13.87
CA TYR A 84 -12.76 13.97 14.08
C TYR A 84 -13.72 14.56 15.10
N THR A 85 -13.21 15.15 16.19
CA THR A 85 -14.06 15.84 17.16
C THR A 85 -14.81 16.99 16.50
N VAL A 86 -14.12 17.82 15.70
CA VAL A 86 -14.77 18.93 14.97
C VAL A 86 -15.81 18.42 13.98
N ILE A 87 -15.48 17.40 13.17
CA ILE A 87 -16.40 16.80 12.19
C ILE A 87 -17.65 16.24 12.88
N ILE A 88 -17.46 15.49 13.97
CA ILE A 88 -18.54 14.88 14.74
C ILE A 88 -19.43 15.95 15.36
N VAL A 89 -18.86 16.96 16.03
CA VAL A 89 -19.62 18.04 16.67
C VAL A 89 -20.43 18.82 15.64
N VAL A 90 -19.81 19.24 14.53
CA VAL A 90 -20.49 19.96 13.46
C VAL A 90 -21.62 19.11 12.88
N SER A 91 -21.38 17.82 12.65
CA SER A 91 -22.39 16.91 12.09
C SER A 91 -23.52 16.60 13.05
N LEU A 92 -23.28 16.57 14.37
CA LEU A 92 -24.33 16.34 15.38
C LEU A 92 -25.17 17.60 15.64
N VAL A 93 -24.58 18.79 15.52
CA VAL A 93 -25.21 20.07 15.87
C VAL A 93 -25.94 20.69 14.69
N LEU A 94 -25.31 20.72 13.50
CA LEU A 94 -25.79 21.51 12.36
C LEU A 94 -27.11 20.97 11.75
N PRO A 95 -27.26 19.67 11.44
CA PRO A 95 -28.47 19.17 10.79
C PRO A 95 -29.75 19.32 11.64
N PRO A 96 -29.77 18.97 12.95
CA PRO A 96 -30.96 19.19 13.78
C PRO A 96 -31.33 20.67 13.93
N TRP A 97 -30.33 21.55 14.03
CA TRP A 97 -30.55 22.99 14.14
C TRP A 97 -31.13 23.58 12.86
N VAL A 98 -30.57 23.25 11.70
CA VAL A 98 -31.04 23.75 10.40
C VAL A 98 -32.42 23.20 10.03
N LEU A 99 -32.67 21.92 10.28
CA LEU A 99 -33.90 21.26 9.82
C LEU A 99 -35.09 21.46 10.77
N PHE A 100 -34.86 21.57 12.08
CA PHE A 100 -35.93 21.63 13.09
C PHE A 100 -35.84 22.85 14.00
N GLY A 101 -34.78 23.66 13.91
CA GLY A 101 -34.55 24.77 14.84
C GLY A 101 -34.30 24.32 16.28
N THR A 102 -34.01 23.03 16.50
CA THR A 102 -33.91 22.45 17.84
C THR A 102 -32.46 22.37 18.29
N ALA A 103 -32.22 22.81 19.53
CA ALA A 103 -30.95 22.69 20.21
C ALA A 103 -30.79 21.30 20.84
N ARG A 104 -30.67 20.26 20.00
CA ARG A 104 -30.53 18.85 20.45
C ARG A 104 -29.35 18.61 21.40
N TRP A 105 -28.34 19.47 21.41
CA TRP A 105 -27.22 19.39 22.34
C TRP A 105 -27.59 19.63 23.81
N LEU A 106 -28.81 20.11 24.09
CA LEU A 106 -29.38 20.21 25.43
C LEU A 106 -30.09 18.93 25.89
N GLU A 107 -30.29 17.95 25.00
CA GLU A 107 -30.94 16.69 25.34
C GLU A 107 -29.99 15.76 26.12
N PRO A 108 -30.47 15.03 27.14
CA PRO A 108 -29.64 14.10 27.91
C PRO A 108 -28.92 13.04 27.05
N GLY A 109 -29.51 12.64 25.92
CA GLY A 109 -28.94 11.66 24.98
C GLY A 109 -27.78 12.18 24.13
N PHE A 110 -27.56 13.51 24.08
CA PHE A 110 -26.50 14.09 23.26
C PHE A 110 -25.10 13.64 23.70
N LEU A 111 -24.85 13.63 25.02
CA LEU A 111 -23.56 13.19 25.55
C LEU A 111 -23.27 11.73 25.20
N PHE A 112 -24.28 10.87 25.27
CA PHE A 112 -24.15 9.47 24.87
C PHE A 112 -23.82 9.35 23.38
N SER A 113 -24.58 10.01 22.50
CA SER A 113 -24.34 10.03 21.06
C SER A 113 -22.96 10.59 20.69
N PHE A 114 -22.49 11.62 21.40
CA PHE A 114 -21.17 12.22 21.22
C PHE A 114 -20.04 11.24 21.58
N TRP A 115 -20.09 10.64 22.77
CA TRP A 115 -19.07 9.69 23.23
C TRP A 115 -19.05 8.41 22.40
N LEU A 116 -20.22 7.92 21.97
CA LEU A 116 -20.34 6.77 21.09
C LEU A 116 -19.72 7.07 19.71
N SER A 117 -19.99 8.26 19.14
CA SER A 117 -19.42 8.67 17.86
C SER A 117 -17.89 8.80 17.92
N ILE A 118 -17.35 9.39 18.99
CA ILE A 118 -15.90 9.45 19.23
C ILE A 118 -15.29 8.05 19.32
N SER A 119 -15.93 7.14 20.06
CA SER A 119 -15.44 5.78 20.25
C SER A 119 -15.40 4.99 18.93
N ILE A 120 -16.45 5.11 18.11
CA ILE A 120 -16.51 4.46 16.79
C ILE A 120 -15.46 5.06 15.84
N ALA A 121 -15.32 6.39 15.80
CA ALA A 121 -14.31 7.05 14.97
C ALA A 121 -12.89 6.65 15.37
N ALA A 122 -12.59 6.59 16.68
CA ALA A 122 -11.30 6.13 17.19
C ALA A 122 -11.02 4.65 16.84
N ALA A 123 -12.03 3.78 16.96
CA ALA A 123 -11.92 2.37 16.59
C ALA A 123 -11.64 2.18 15.08
N ILE A 124 -12.37 2.90 14.22
CA ILE A 124 -12.16 2.87 12.77
C ILE A 124 -10.77 3.40 12.41
N SER A 125 -10.34 4.51 13.02
CA SER A 125 -9.02 5.10 12.79
C SER A 125 -7.88 4.16 13.17
N THR A 126 -7.99 3.54 14.36
CA THR A 126 -7.02 2.54 14.84
C THR A 126 -6.98 1.33 13.91
N ALA A 127 -8.14 0.85 13.44
CA ALA A 127 -8.21 -0.26 12.51
C ALA A 127 -7.59 0.07 11.14
N LEU A 128 -7.80 1.28 10.62
CA LEU A 128 -7.19 1.75 9.37
C LEU A 128 -5.66 1.89 9.49
N GLU A 129 -5.16 2.40 10.61
CA GLU A 129 -3.72 2.52 10.85
C GLU A 129 -3.05 1.15 10.99
N LEU A 130 -3.68 0.22 11.72
CA LEU A 130 -3.23 -1.16 11.80
C LEU A 130 -3.22 -1.83 10.41
N TYR A 131 -4.23 -1.55 9.59
CA TYR A 131 -4.30 -2.03 8.21
C TYR A 131 -3.19 -1.46 7.32
N GLN A 132 -2.81 -0.19 7.51
CA GLN A 132 -1.68 0.43 6.79
C GLN A 132 -0.32 -0.13 7.22
N LEU A 133 -0.15 -0.40 8.52
CA LEU A 133 1.10 -0.95 9.06
C LEU A 133 1.35 -2.41 8.67
N LEU A 134 0.29 -3.22 8.65
CA LEU A 134 0.41 -4.65 8.33
C LEU A 134 0.30 -4.92 6.83
N GLY A 135 -0.47 -4.11 6.09
CA GLY A 135 -0.88 -4.39 4.72
C GLY A 135 -2.19 -5.17 4.66
N LYS A 136 -2.83 -5.15 3.48
CA LYS A 136 -4.19 -5.66 3.28
C LYS A 136 -4.35 -7.14 3.61
N GLU A 137 -3.64 -8.05 2.93
CA GLU A 137 -3.81 -9.48 3.19
C GLU A 137 -3.22 -9.88 4.54
N ALA A 138 -2.13 -9.25 4.97
CA ALA A 138 -1.54 -9.49 6.28
C ALA A 138 -2.52 -9.18 7.43
N SER A 139 -3.22 -8.04 7.39
CA SER A 139 -4.22 -7.70 8.41
C SER A 139 -5.36 -8.71 8.49
N LEU A 140 -5.86 -9.15 7.32
CA LEU A 140 -6.92 -10.15 7.21
C LEU A 140 -6.42 -11.52 7.66
N ALA A 141 -5.17 -11.85 7.33
CA ALA A 141 -4.54 -13.09 7.72
C ALA A 141 -4.29 -13.16 9.23
N VAL A 142 -3.91 -12.05 9.88
CA VAL A 142 -3.76 -11.97 11.33
C VAL A 142 -5.13 -12.15 12.00
N PHE A 143 -6.17 -11.47 11.51
CA PHE A 143 -7.53 -11.60 12.06
C PHE A 143 -8.09 -13.02 11.90
N THR A 144 -7.87 -13.64 10.74
CA THR A 144 -8.34 -15.01 10.45
C THR A 144 -7.43 -16.10 11.01
N GLY A 145 -6.25 -15.74 11.52
CA GLY A 145 -5.22 -16.68 11.96
C GLY A 145 -4.62 -17.52 10.81
N ARG A 146 -4.75 -17.06 9.56
CA ARG A 146 -4.37 -17.81 8.33
C ARG A 146 -2.91 -18.27 8.33
N TYR A 147 -1.99 -17.46 8.85
CA TYR A 147 -0.54 -17.74 8.87
C TYR A 147 0.01 -18.20 10.22
N ARG A 148 -0.86 -18.46 11.22
CA ARG A 148 -0.42 -19.07 12.50
C ARG A 148 0.22 -20.44 12.32
N ARG A 149 -0.15 -21.15 11.24
CA ARG A 149 0.53 -22.36 10.79
C ARG A 149 1.15 -22.08 9.41
N PRO A 150 2.39 -22.52 9.14
CA PRO A 150 3.00 -22.37 7.82
C PRO A 150 2.13 -22.98 6.73
N ARG A 151 2.00 -22.28 5.61
CA ARG A 151 1.25 -22.73 4.43
C ARG A 151 2.10 -22.57 3.19
N LEU A 152 2.02 -23.56 2.30
CA LEU A 152 2.62 -23.47 0.98
C LEU A 152 1.67 -22.67 0.07
N GLU A 153 2.14 -21.55 -0.48
CA GLU A 153 1.41 -20.71 -1.41
C GLU A 153 2.27 -20.46 -2.65
N ASN A 154 1.67 -20.47 -3.83
CA ASN A 154 2.35 -20.02 -5.04
C ASN A 154 2.29 -18.49 -5.10
N ARG A 155 3.43 -17.84 -5.20
CA ARG A 155 3.53 -16.37 -5.26
C ARG A 155 4.43 -15.92 -6.41
N ILE A 156 4.10 -14.76 -6.96
CA ILE A 156 5.01 -13.93 -7.72
C ILE A 156 5.81 -13.11 -6.70
N VAL A 157 7.11 -13.01 -6.92
CA VAL A 157 8.04 -12.21 -6.13
C VAL A 157 8.73 -11.21 -7.05
N MET A 158 8.74 -9.96 -6.61
CA MET A 158 9.46 -8.86 -7.24
C MET A 158 10.49 -8.33 -6.25
N PHE A 159 11.74 -8.25 -6.69
CA PHE A 159 12.78 -7.46 -6.04
C PHE A 159 12.98 -6.19 -6.86
N ALA A 160 12.95 -5.03 -6.23
CA ALA A 160 13.27 -3.76 -6.85
C ALA A 160 14.38 -3.07 -6.06
N ASP A 161 15.56 -2.95 -6.65
CA ASP A 161 16.79 -2.47 -6.00
C ASP A 161 17.29 -1.15 -6.60
N LEU A 162 17.84 -0.27 -5.77
CA LEU A 162 18.32 1.04 -6.22
C LEU A 162 19.69 0.93 -6.91
N THR A 163 19.80 1.47 -8.11
CA THR A 163 21.06 1.45 -8.86
C THR A 163 22.09 2.41 -8.26
N GLY A 164 23.27 1.89 -7.93
CA GLY A 164 24.39 2.71 -7.43
C GLY A 164 24.19 3.22 -6.00
N SER A 165 23.37 2.52 -5.20
CA SER A 165 23.03 2.89 -3.82
C SER A 165 24.24 3.06 -2.90
N THR A 166 25.27 2.23 -3.01
CA THR A 166 26.49 2.36 -2.19
C THR A 166 27.19 3.69 -2.41
N ALA A 167 27.45 4.07 -3.67
CA ALA A 167 28.07 5.34 -4.02
C ALA A 167 27.18 6.54 -3.63
N LEU A 168 25.85 6.37 -3.73
CA LEU A 168 24.88 7.35 -3.25
C LEU A 168 24.94 7.56 -1.75
N ALA A 169 25.01 6.47 -0.97
CA ALA A 169 25.10 6.51 0.48
C ALA A 169 26.38 7.21 0.93
N GLU A 170 27.52 6.88 0.32
CA GLU A 170 28.81 7.54 0.59
C GLU A 170 28.76 9.04 0.30
N ARG A 171 28.13 9.46 -0.81
CA ARG A 171 28.04 10.87 -1.20
C ARG A 171 27.07 11.68 -0.34
N LEU A 172 25.92 11.11 0.00
CA LEU A 172 24.85 11.83 0.71
C LEU A 172 25.03 11.81 2.24
N GLY A 173 25.71 10.78 2.76
CA GLY A 173 25.75 10.47 4.18
C GLY A 173 24.45 9.83 4.68
N ASP A 174 24.54 9.10 5.79
CA ASP A 174 23.49 8.19 6.28
C ASP A 174 22.10 8.82 6.40
N LEU A 175 22.01 10.01 6.99
CA LEU A 175 20.71 10.66 7.23
C LEU A 175 20.02 11.07 5.92
N ARG A 176 20.75 11.64 4.97
CA ARG A 176 20.18 12.03 3.67
C ARG A 176 19.90 10.84 2.78
N PHE A 177 20.73 9.80 2.86
CA PHE A 177 20.46 8.54 2.17
C PHE A 177 19.20 7.86 2.72
N HIS A 178 18.98 7.89 4.03
CA HIS A 178 17.73 7.39 4.62
C HIS A 178 16.50 8.20 4.16
N GLU A 179 16.61 9.53 4.05
CA GLU A 179 15.54 10.35 3.44
C GLU A 179 15.27 9.97 1.98
N LEU A 180 16.34 9.74 1.20
CA LEU A 180 16.24 9.28 -0.19
C LEU A 180 15.48 7.96 -0.28
N LEU A 181 15.87 6.96 0.51
CA LEU A 181 15.21 5.65 0.52
C LEU A 181 13.72 5.78 0.88
N GLY A 182 13.39 6.64 1.85
CA GLY A 182 12.01 6.92 2.21
C GLY A 182 11.20 7.58 1.10
N ASP A 183 11.80 8.46 0.30
CA ASP A 183 11.15 9.05 -0.88
C ASP A 183 10.97 8.05 -2.02
N VAL A 184 12.01 7.26 -2.31
CA VAL A 184 11.96 6.22 -3.36
C VAL A 184 10.91 5.17 -3.00
N ALA A 185 11.02 4.55 -1.81
CA ALA A 185 10.06 3.55 -1.34
C ALA A 185 8.61 4.03 -1.50
N TYR A 186 8.36 5.26 -1.09
CA TYR A 186 7.04 5.85 -1.18
C TYR A 186 6.50 6.02 -2.60
N ASP A 187 7.37 6.42 -3.54
CA ASP A 187 7.00 6.56 -4.93
C ASP A 187 6.76 5.20 -5.60
N LEU A 188 7.42 4.15 -5.09
CA LEU A 188 7.26 2.76 -5.54
C LEU A 188 6.00 2.08 -4.97
N ASP A 189 5.53 2.50 -3.78
CA ASP A 189 4.37 1.90 -3.13
C ASP A 189 3.07 2.05 -3.96
N GLU A 190 2.90 3.17 -4.67
CA GLU A 190 1.69 3.46 -5.44
C GLU A 190 1.50 2.48 -6.62
N PRO A 191 2.46 2.31 -7.54
CA PRO A 191 2.39 1.28 -8.57
C PRO A 191 2.11 -0.13 -8.02
N ILE A 192 2.76 -0.51 -6.91
CA ILE A 192 2.59 -1.84 -6.30
C ILE A 192 1.15 -2.02 -5.82
N ALA A 193 0.63 -1.06 -5.07
CA ALA A 193 -0.73 -1.14 -4.54
C ALA A 193 -1.79 -1.11 -5.65
N ASP A 194 -1.61 -0.27 -6.68
CA ASP A 194 -2.55 -0.13 -7.81
C ASP A 194 -2.65 -1.43 -8.62
N MET A 195 -1.54 -2.16 -8.76
CA MET A 195 -1.47 -3.45 -9.45
C MET A 195 -1.78 -4.64 -8.53
N GLY A 196 -2.29 -4.37 -7.32
CA GLY A 196 -2.72 -5.39 -6.37
C GLY A 196 -1.59 -6.21 -5.76
N GLY A 197 -0.38 -5.65 -5.75
CA GLY A 197 0.78 -6.23 -5.08
C GLY A 197 0.83 -5.86 -3.62
N GLU A 198 1.59 -6.64 -2.87
CA GLU A 198 1.82 -6.43 -1.45
C GLU A 198 3.30 -6.26 -1.18
N ILE A 199 3.65 -5.18 -0.49
CA ILE A 199 5.02 -4.97 -0.01
C ILE A 199 5.25 -5.96 1.13
N HIS A 200 6.14 -6.92 0.91
CA HIS A 200 6.52 -7.88 1.93
C HIS A 200 7.47 -7.25 2.96
N ARG A 201 8.52 -6.58 2.48
CA ARG A 201 9.50 -5.86 3.30
C ARG A 201 10.40 -4.96 2.48
N TYR A 202 10.98 -3.97 3.16
CA TYR A 202 12.12 -3.20 2.69
C TYR A 202 13.39 -3.82 3.27
N VAL A 203 14.40 -4.07 2.43
CA VAL A 203 15.68 -4.67 2.84
C VAL A 203 16.81 -3.81 2.31
N GLY A 204 17.41 -2.99 3.19
CA GLY A 204 18.37 -1.98 2.76
C GLY A 204 17.72 -1.00 1.80
N ASP A 205 18.21 -0.97 0.57
CA ASP A 205 17.76 -0.17 -0.57
C ASP A 205 16.81 -0.92 -1.53
N ALA A 206 16.49 -2.18 -1.23
CA ALA A 206 15.58 -3.00 -2.02
C ALA A 206 14.16 -3.03 -1.44
N VAL A 207 13.16 -3.02 -2.34
CA VAL A 207 11.75 -3.30 -2.05
C VAL A 207 11.43 -4.72 -2.51
N ILE A 208 10.86 -5.53 -1.62
CA ILE A 208 10.33 -6.84 -1.97
C ILE A 208 8.81 -6.76 -2.00
N ALA A 209 8.22 -6.99 -3.17
CA ALA A 209 6.77 -7.08 -3.33
C ALA A 209 6.34 -8.48 -3.80
N THR A 210 5.12 -8.88 -3.44
CA THR A 210 4.59 -10.18 -3.82
C THR A 210 3.13 -10.12 -4.27
N TRP A 211 2.74 -11.07 -5.11
CA TRP A 211 1.35 -11.31 -5.50
C TRP A 211 1.01 -12.78 -5.29
N PRO A 212 -0.14 -13.12 -4.68
CA PRO A 212 -0.58 -14.51 -4.60
C PRO A 212 -0.97 -14.99 -6.00
N MET A 213 -0.53 -16.16 -6.46
CA MET A 213 -0.86 -16.70 -7.80
C MET A 213 -2.26 -17.30 -7.85
N THR A 214 -3.28 -16.44 -7.73
CA THR A 214 -4.70 -16.85 -7.69
C THR A 214 -5.43 -16.59 -9.00
N LYS A 215 -4.92 -15.69 -9.83
CA LYS A 215 -5.50 -15.27 -11.11
C LYS A 215 -4.41 -15.06 -12.16
N PRO A 216 -4.69 -15.37 -13.45
CA PRO A 216 -3.69 -15.22 -14.51
C PRO A 216 -3.24 -13.77 -14.76
N ASP A 217 -4.14 -12.80 -14.62
CA ASP A 217 -3.89 -11.36 -14.84
C ASP A 217 -2.80 -10.79 -13.91
N GLN A 218 -2.50 -11.46 -12.80
CA GLN A 218 -1.49 -11.01 -11.85
C GLN A 218 -0.07 -11.00 -12.40
N PHE A 219 0.24 -11.85 -13.38
CA PHE A 219 1.55 -11.83 -14.06
C PHE A 219 1.72 -10.56 -14.90
N GLU A 220 0.70 -10.19 -15.65
CA GLU A 220 0.67 -8.93 -16.41
C GLU A 220 0.66 -7.73 -15.48
N HIS A 221 -0.10 -7.77 -14.38
CA HIS A 221 -0.10 -6.70 -13.38
C HIS A 221 1.27 -6.51 -12.74
N ALA A 222 1.97 -7.58 -12.37
CA ALA A 222 3.33 -7.49 -11.80
C ALA A 222 4.33 -6.91 -12.80
N LEU A 223 4.26 -7.32 -14.07
CA LEU A 223 5.12 -6.76 -15.13
C LEU A 223 4.76 -5.31 -15.47
N THR A 224 3.48 -4.95 -15.43
CA THR A 224 3.02 -3.56 -15.63
C THR A 224 3.43 -2.69 -14.44
N CYS A 225 3.37 -3.22 -13.22
CA CYS A 225 3.87 -2.59 -12.01
C CYS A 225 5.35 -2.22 -12.16
N ALA A 226 6.18 -3.18 -12.60
CA ALA A 226 7.60 -2.95 -12.81
C ALA A 226 7.86 -1.79 -13.77
N THR A 227 7.14 -1.71 -14.89
CA THR A 227 7.25 -0.59 -15.83
C THR A 227 6.77 0.73 -15.22
N ALA A 228 5.62 0.74 -14.55
CA ALA A 228 5.07 1.93 -13.92
C ALA A 228 5.99 2.49 -12.81
N MET A 229 6.73 1.63 -12.11
CA MET A 229 7.73 2.04 -11.12
C MET A 229 8.90 2.80 -11.75
N ILE A 230 9.40 2.33 -12.90
CA ILE A 230 10.46 3.02 -13.65
C ILE A 230 9.95 4.37 -14.16
N GLU A 231 8.80 4.38 -14.83
CA GLU A 231 8.16 5.60 -15.37
C GLU A 231 7.88 6.63 -14.26
N MET A 232 7.51 6.19 -13.06
CA MET A 232 7.28 7.05 -11.90
C MET A 232 8.56 7.78 -11.48
N LEU A 233 9.70 7.09 -11.43
CA LEU A 233 10.99 7.69 -11.09
C LEU A 233 11.49 8.64 -12.19
N GLU A 234 11.26 8.29 -13.46
CA GLU A 234 11.59 9.15 -14.60
C GLU A 234 10.77 10.45 -14.58
N THR A 235 9.46 10.35 -14.33
CA THR A 235 8.56 11.51 -14.20
C THR A 235 8.97 12.44 -13.05
N LYS A 236 9.60 11.90 -12.01
CA LYS A 236 10.06 12.66 -10.84
C LYS A 236 11.55 13.01 -10.88
N SER A 237 12.22 12.79 -12.01
CA SER A 237 13.66 13.03 -12.19
C SER A 237 14.09 14.42 -11.73
N ASP A 238 13.41 15.48 -12.17
CA ASP A 238 13.72 16.87 -11.76
C ASP A 238 13.64 17.07 -10.25
N ALA A 239 12.65 16.46 -9.58
CA ALA A 239 12.50 16.54 -8.14
C ALA A 239 13.62 15.80 -7.38
N TYR A 240 14.06 14.65 -7.91
CA TYR A 240 15.20 13.91 -7.37
C TYR A 240 16.52 14.62 -7.60
N ILE A 241 16.72 15.24 -8.78
CA ILE A 241 17.89 16.07 -9.07
C ILE A 241 17.94 17.27 -8.12
N ALA A 242 16.84 18.00 -7.97
CA ALA A 242 16.80 19.18 -7.11
C ALA A 242 17.09 18.85 -5.63
N ARG A 243 16.69 17.67 -5.13
CA ARG A 243 16.83 17.29 -3.72
C ARG A 243 18.10 16.50 -3.40
N TYR A 244 18.52 15.61 -4.31
CA TYR A 244 19.59 14.62 -4.08
C TYR A 244 20.72 14.67 -5.13
N GLY A 245 20.58 15.53 -6.15
CA GLY A 245 21.63 15.81 -7.12
C GLY A 245 21.74 14.79 -8.26
N GLN A 246 20.80 13.87 -8.42
CA GLN A 246 20.78 12.94 -9.55
C GLN A 246 19.40 12.33 -9.83
N VAL A 247 19.27 11.69 -10.99
CA VAL A 247 18.14 10.84 -11.34
C VAL A 247 18.23 9.51 -10.59
N MET A 248 17.07 8.94 -10.22
CA MET A 248 16.99 7.63 -9.58
C MET A 248 16.66 6.56 -10.61
N HIS A 249 17.38 5.44 -10.52
CA HIS A 249 17.15 4.27 -11.36
C HIS A 249 17.04 3.03 -10.48
N ILE A 250 16.16 2.11 -10.84
CA ILE A 250 15.96 0.86 -10.13
C ILE A 250 16.12 -0.31 -11.09
N ARG A 251 16.59 -1.43 -10.56
CA ARG A 251 16.56 -2.74 -11.23
C ARG A 251 15.45 -3.57 -10.62
N ILE A 252 14.71 -4.28 -11.46
CA ILE A 252 13.55 -5.06 -11.04
C ILE A 252 13.71 -6.50 -11.53
N ALA A 253 13.67 -7.44 -10.60
CA ALA A 253 13.67 -8.87 -10.88
C ALA A 253 12.31 -9.49 -10.57
N LEU A 254 11.76 -10.24 -11.53
CA LEU A 254 10.49 -10.94 -11.40
C LEU A 254 10.68 -12.46 -11.47
N HIS A 255 10.18 -13.15 -10.44
CA HIS A 255 10.17 -14.59 -10.36
C HIS A 255 8.85 -15.10 -9.77
N CYS A 256 8.56 -16.39 -9.95
CA CYS A 256 7.39 -17.01 -9.35
C CYS A 256 7.64 -18.47 -9.00
N GLY A 257 6.96 -18.94 -7.95
CA GLY A 257 7.03 -20.33 -7.50
C GLY A 257 6.39 -20.55 -6.12
N PRO A 258 6.51 -21.76 -5.57
CA PRO A 258 5.99 -22.10 -4.26
C PRO A 258 6.84 -21.48 -3.13
N ILE A 259 6.17 -20.90 -2.14
CA ILE A 259 6.76 -20.28 -0.96
C ILE A 259 6.01 -20.76 0.28
N ALA A 260 6.75 -21.06 1.35
CA ALA A 260 6.17 -21.26 2.67
C ALA A 260 5.93 -19.89 3.33
N ALA A 261 4.67 -19.53 3.55
CA ALA A 261 4.26 -18.34 4.26
C ALA A 261 3.80 -18.70 5.68
N GLY A 262 4.33 -18.04 6.70
CA GLY A 262 3.96 -18.31 8.10
C GLY A 262 4.44 -17.25 9.09
N GLU A 263 3.75 -17.13 10.22
CA GLU A 263 4.19 -16.29 11.34
C GLU A 263 5.49 -16.85 11.95
N VAL A 264 6.49 -15.98 12.07
CA VAL A 264 7.76 -16.26 12.77
C VAL A 264 7.95 -15.24 13.89
N GLY A 265 8.48 -15.71 15.02
CA GLY A 265 8.75 -14.90 16.21
C GLY A 265 7.63 -14.95 17.25
N ALA A 266 7.99 -14.65 18.50
CA ALA A 266 7.06 -14.62 19.63
C ALA A 266 6.82 -13.19 20.14
N TRP A 267 7.89 -12.41 20.32
CA TRP A 267 7.85 -11.03 20.82
C TRP A 267 7.58 -10.00 19.72
N LYS A 268 8.19 -10.19 18.56
CA LYS A 268 7.91 -9.47 17.31
C LYS A 268 7.51 -10.52 16.28
N LYS A 269 6.24 -10.50 15.88
CA LYS A 269 5.71 -11.41 14.87
C LYS A 269 5.87 -10.79 13.49
N GLU A 270 6.35 -11.58 12.55
CA GLU A 270 6.40 -11.23 11.14
C GLU A 270 5.86 -12.39 10.31
N ILE A 271 5.14 -12.10 9.24
CA ILE A 271 4.80 -13.12 8.24
C ILE A 271 6.04 -13.31 7.38
N ALA A 272 6.76 -14.41 7.60
CA ALA A 272 7.94 -14.74 6.82
C ALA A 272 7.55 -15.50 5.55
N LEU A 273 8.17 -15.11 4.43
CA LEU A 273 8.13 -15.84 3.17
C LEU A 273 9.46 -16.58 3.00
N LEU A 274 9.42 -17.91 3.03
CA LEU A 274 10.61 -18.77 3.00
C LEU A 274 10.52 -19.77 1.83
N GLY A 275 11.64 -20.02 1.17
CA GLY A 275 11.75 -21.05 0.14
C GLY A 275 12.70 -20.69 -0.99
N ASP A 276 12.94 -21.66 -1.87
CA ASP A 276 13.88 -21.53 -2.97
C ASP A 276 13.47 -20.44 -3.98
N THR A 277 12.18 -20.12 -4.08
CA THR A 277 11.68 -18.99 -4.89
C THR A 277 12.20 -17.65 -4.39
N MET A 278 12.28 -17.41 -3.08
CA MET A 278 12.84 -16.16 -2.53
C MET A 278 14.34 -16.05 -2.84
N ASN A 279 15.08 -17.14 -2.64
CA ASN A 279 16.51 -17.19 -2.91
C ASN A 279 16.82 -17.03 -4.40
N SER A 280 16.01 -17.64 -5.27
CA SER A 280 16.14 -17.55 -6.71
C SER A 280 15.83 -16.13 -7.20
N ALA A 281 14.78 -15.50 -6.66
CA ALA A 281 14.44 -14.12 -6.96
C ALA A 281 15.59 -13.14 -6.61
N ALA A 282 16.23 -13.31 -5.45
CA ALA A 282 17.40 -12.52 -5.07
C ALA A 282 18.60 -12.75 -6.00
N ARG A 283 18.83 -13.98 -6.48
CA ARG A 283 19.89 -14.26 -7.48
C ARG A 283 19.58 -13.64 -8.84
N ILE A 284 18.32 -13.63 -9.24
CA ILE A 284 17.88 -13.00 -10.49
C ILE A 284 18.06 -11.48 -10.41
N GLU A 285 17.83 -10.87 -9.24
CA GLU A 285 18.16 -9.46 -9.00
C GLU A 285 19.66 -9.18 -9.18
N GLY A 286 20.52 -10.02 -8.59
CA GLY A 286 21.97 -9.94 -8.83
C GLY A 286 22.34 -10.07 -10.31
N ALA A 287 21.67 -10.95 -11.06
CA ALA A 287 21.86 -11.06 -12.51
C ALA A 287 21.43 -9.79 -13.25
N ALA A 288 20.39 -9.09 -12.80
CA ALA A 288 19.97 -7.80 -13.38
C ALA A 288 21.10 -6.78 -13.32
N ARG A 289 21.84 -6.75 -12.20
CA ARG A 289 23.02 -5.90 -12.01
C ARG A 289 24.14 -6.27 -12.96
N ASP A 290 24.43 -7.55 -13.13
CA ASP A 290 25.52 -8.02 -14.00
C ASP A 290 25.23 -7.76 -15.49
N PHE A 291 23.98 -7.94 -15.93
CA PHE A 291 23.56 -7.67 -17.30
C PHE A 291 23.27 -6.19 -17.59
N GLY A 292 23.18 -5.34 -16.57
CA GLY A 292 22.86 -3.92 -16.73
C GLY A 292 21.46 -3.65 -17.29
N VAL A 293 20.49 -4.50 -16.94
CA VAL A 293 19.09 -4.38 -17.41
C VAL A 293 18.17 -3.89 -16.29
N ASP A 294 17.18 -3.08 -16.64
CA ASP A 294 16.24 -2.52 -15.65
C ASP A 294 15.17 -3.52 -15.21
N ILE A 295 14.70 -4.38 -16.13
CA ILE A 295 13.69 -5.41 -15.82
C ILE A 295 14.19 -6.76 -16.32
N ILE A 296 14.37 -7.69 -15.38
CA ILE A 296 14.74 -9.07 -15.65
C ILE A 296 13.65 -10.02 -15.12
N LEU A 297 13.42 -11.11 -15.84
CA LEU A 297 12.40 -12.11 -15.52
C LEU A 297 13.00 -13.50 -15.60
N SER A 298 12.61 -14.38 -14.68
CA SER A 298 12.87 -15.82 -14.81
C SER A 298 12.06 -16.44 -15.94
N ASP A 299 12.56 -17.55 -16.50
CA ASP A 299 11.83 -18.40 -17.46
C ASP A 299 10.46 -18.85 -16.93
N THR A 300 10.38 -19.21 -15.64
CA THR A 300 9.12 -19.65 -15.02
C THR A 300 8.08 -18.54 -14.95
N PHE A 301 8.49 -17.29 -14.77
CA PHE A 301 7.60 -16.13 -14.80
C PHE A 301 7.21 -15.78 -16.25
N GLN A 302 8.19 -15.75 -17.16
CA GLN A 302 7.97 -15.43 -18.57
C GLN A 302 6.93 -16.36 -19.21
N ALA A 303 7.01 -17.66 -18.93
CA ALA A 303 6.11 -18.67 -19.48
C ALA A 303 4.63 -18.50 -19.05
N ARG A 304 4.36 -17.68 -18.03
CA ARG A 304 3.01 -17.41 -17.51
C ARG A 304 2.37 -16.15 -18.11
N LEU A 305 3.14 -15.35 -18.84
CA LEU A 305 2.64 -14.15 -19.51
C LEU A 305 1.86 -14.50 -20.79
N PRO A 306 0.99 -13.61 -21.29
CA PRO A 306 0.39 -13.75 -22.62
C PRO A 306 1.43 -13.78 -23.75
N LYS A 307 1.13 -14.48 -24.85
CA LYS A 307 2.07 -14.70 -25.97
C LYS A 307 2.53 -13.40 -26.63
N ASP A 308 1.67 -12.40 -26.74
CA ASP A 308 1.99 -11.08 -27.28
C ASP A 308 2.99 -10.32 -26.39
N VAL A 309 2.88 -10.46 -25.07
CA VAL A 309 3.84 -9.89 -24.12
C VAL A 309 5.16 -10.66 -24.17
N GLN A 310 5.10 -11.99 -24.23
CA GLN A 310 6.29 -12.85 -24.35
C GLN A 310 7.14 -12.49 -25.57
N ALA A 311 6.52 -12.16 -26.70
CA ALA A 311 7.20 -11.80 -27.94
C ALA A 311 8.01 -10.48 -27.84
N ARG A 312 7.77 -9.66 -26.82
CA ARG A 312 8.47 -8.39 -26.56
C ARG A 312 9.63 -8.55 -25.56
N LEU A 313 9.92 -9.78 -25.12
CA LEU A 313 10.99 -10.09 -24.19
C LEU A 313 12.17 -10.70 -24.95
N HIS A 314 13.37 -10.33 -24.54
CA HIS A 314 14.62 -10.83 -25.11
C HIS A 314 15.23 -11.86 -24.18
N ARG A 315 15.62 -13.02 -24.72
CA ARG A 315 16.32 -14.04 -23.95
C ARG A 315 17.76 -13.57 -23.67
N LEU A 316 18.16 -13.60 -22.41
CA LEU A 316 19.52 -13.31 -21.99
C LEU A 316 20.41 -14.56 -22.09
N PRO A 317 21.74 -14.40 -22.10
CA PRO A 317 22.66 -15.51 -21.94
C PRO A 317 22.40 -16.29 -20.65
N ASP A 318 22.74 -17.57 -20.69
CA ASP A 318 22.61 -18.48 -19.55
C ASP A 318 23.46 -17.97 -18.37
N TYR A 319 22.82 -17.71 -17.23
CA TYR A 319 23.46 -17.09 -16.07
C TYR A 319 23.78 -18.14 -15.01
N ALA A 320 25.08 -18.32 -14.73
CA ALA A 320 25.55 -19.17 -13.65
C ALA A 320 25.66 -18.32 -12.37
N ALA A 321 24.62 -18.38 -11.53
CA ALA A 321 24.62 -17.65 -10.27
C ALA A 321 25.73 -18.16 -9.33
N HIS A 322 26.42 -17.24 -8.65
CA HIS A 322 27.45 -17.60 -7.68
C HIS A 322 26.88 -18.54 -6.58
N GLY A 323 27.50 -19.71 -6.41
CA GLY A 323 27.22 -20.63 -5.29
C GLY A 323 26.24 -21.78 -5.55
N LYS A 324 25.75 -22.02 -6.79
CA LYS A 324 24.99 -23.24 -7.13
C LYS A 324 25.23 -23.64 -8.60
N HIS A 325 25.10 -24.94 -8.92
CA HIS A 325 25.26 -25.48 -10.29
C HIS A 325 24.05 -25.23 -11.23
N ASP A 326 23.02 -24.52 -10.76
CA ASP A 326 21.81 -24.29 -11.56
C ASP A 326 22.00 -23.07 -12.48
N VAL A 327 22.06 -23.33 -13.78
CA VAL A 327 22.04 -22.30 -14.83
C VAL A 327 20.64 -21.68 -14.89
N LEU A 328 20.54 -20.37 -14.65
CA LEU A 328 19.29 -19.63 -14.71
C LEU A 328 19.05 -19.17 -16.15
N ARG A 329 17.86 -19.49 -16.68
CA ARG A 329 17.35 -18.94 -17.94
C ARG A 329 16.57 -17.67 -17.65
N LEU A 330 17.05 -16.57 -18.21
CA LEU A 330 16.56 -15.23 -17.90
C LEU A 330 16.11 -14.51 -19.17
N TRP A 331 15.18 -13.59 -18.97
CA TRP A 331 14.58 -12.75 -20.00
C TRP A 331 14.65 -11.30 -19.56
N ALA A 332 14.82 -10.38 -20.50
CA ALA A 332 14.78 -8.94 -20.25
C ALA A 332 13.66 -8.30 -21.05
N ARG A 333 13.07 -7.23 -20.52
CA ARG A 333 12.13 -6.40 -21.25
C ARG A 333 12.85 -5.18 -21.83
N GLY A 334 12.83 -5.05 -23.16
CA GLY A 334 13.20 -3.85 -23.94
C GLY A 334 14.53 -3.17 -23.58
N LEU A 335 15.56 -3.43 -24.38
CA LEU A 335 16.86 -2.75 -24.35
C LEU A 335 16.93 -1.72 -25.49
N ASP A 336 16.34 -0.55 -25.33
CA ASP A 336 16.56 0.57 -26.26
C ASP A 336 17.16 1.74 -25.47
N ALA A 337 18.49 1.76 -25.33
CA ALA A 337 19.37 2.95 -25.21
C ALA A 337 20.66 2.73 -24.40
N ARG A 338 20.75 1.74 -23.49
CA ARG A 338 21.86 1.69 -22.50
C ARG A 338 22.93 0.62 -22.70
N CYS A 339 22.65 -0.47 -23.41
CA CYS A 339 23.68 -1.50 -23.66
C CYS A 339 24.67 -1.16 -24.79
N GLU A 340 24.43 -0.15 -25.63
CA GLU A 340 25.37 0.20 -26.70
C GLU A 340 26.62 0.96 -26.22
N THR A 341 26.68 1.40 -24.95
CA THR A 341 27.85 2.16 -24.46
C THR A 341 28.87 1.35 -23.66
N ASN A 342 28.60 0.07 -23.37
CA ASN A 342 29.56 -0.84 -22.73
C ASN A 342 29.87 -2.07 -23.60
N GLY A 343 29.99 -1.87 -24.91
CA GLY A 343 30.61 -2.86 -25.79
C GLY A 343 32.12 -2.76 -25.73
N LEU A 344 32.77 -3.72 -25.04
CA LEU A 344 34.01 -4.43 -25.42
C LEU A 344 34.47 -5.38 -24.31
#